data_AF-A0A857GQC6-F1
#
_entry.id   AF-A0A857GQC6-F1
#
_cell.length_a   1.000
_cell.length_b   1.000
_cell.length_c   1.000
_cell.angle_alpha   90.00
_cell.angle_beta   90.00
_cell.angle_gamma   90.00
#
_symmetry.space_group_name_H-M   'P 1'
#
loop_
_entity.id
_entity.type
_entity.pdbx_description
1 polymer ?
#
loop_
_entity_poly.entity_id
_entity_poly.type
_entity_poly.pdbx_seq_one_letter_code
_entity_poly.pdbx_strand_id
1 'polypeptide(L)'
;MLQAPEIFKRSLDDIKIDGLPQRDAPGFEDDVLQAITLQYAAKGYTAVIVVQDGYVLGVAVPQEGVEPKQYILGLLEHGFLEDALPALEVMAEMIDDPEILYNYEPPRLFRRPVCLSQAASPDSSS
;
A
#
# COMPACT_ATOMS: atom_id res chain seq x y z
N MET A 1 -18.18 -2.94 -18.96
CA MET A 1 -17.84 -1.82 -18.06
C MET A 1 -16.42 -2.07 -17.61
N LEU A 2 -15.52 -1.08 -17.69
CA LEU A 2 -14.17 -1.24 -17.18
C LEU A 2 -14.24 -1.49 -15.66
N GLN A 3 -13.52 -2.49 -15.18
CA GLN A 3 -13.47 -2.84 -13.76
C GLN A 3 -12.29 -2.15 -13.09
N ALA A 4 -12.49 -1.67 -11.86
CA ALA A 4 -11.42 -1.09 -11.07
C ALA A 4 -10.42 -2.18 -10.64
N PRO A 5 -9.12 -1.88 -10.58
CA PRO A 5 -8.15 -2.75 -9.95
C PRO A 5 -8.39 -2.83 -8.43
N GLU A 6 -8.06 -3.96 -7.84
CA GLU A 6 -8.02 -4.11 -6.38
C GLU A 6 -6.60 -3.80 -5.90
N ILE A 7 -6.47 -2.78 -5.05
CA ILE A 7 -5.19 -2.35 -4.47
C ILE A 7 -5.33 -2.42 -2.96
N PHE A 8 -4.44 -3.15 -2.29
CA PHE A 8 -4.55 -3.40 -0.86
C PHE A 8 -3.22 -3.58 -0.15
N LYS A 9 -3.24 -3.25 1.15
CA LYS A 9 -2.25 -3.61 2.15
C LYS A 9 -2.96 -4.32 3.29
N ARG A 10 -2.54 -5.52 3.65
CA ARG A 10 -3.16 -6.31 4.73
C ARG A 10 -2.09 -6.90 5.62
N SER A 11 -2.35 -6.96 6.93
CA SER A 11 -1.47 -7.68 7.84
C SER A 11 -1.52 -9.17 7.50
N LEU A 12 -0.38 -9.85 7.57
CA LEU A 12 -0.33 -11.31 7.50
C LEU A 12 -1.19 -11.96 8.61
N ASP A 13 -1.42 -11.28 9.73
CA ASP A 13 -2.30 -11.75 10.81
C ASP A 13 -3.79 -11.80 10.41
N ASP A 14 -4.20 -10.97 9.46
CA ASP A 14 -5.58 -10.89 9.00
C ASP A 14 -5.85 -11.83 7.81
N ILE A 15 -4.80 -12.42 7.24
CA ILE A 15 -4.90 -13.30 6.08
C ILE A 15 -5.26 -14.71 6.54
N LYS A 16 -6.44 -15.16 6.12
CA LYS A 16 -6.94 -16.50 6.38
C LYS A 16 -6.96 -17.27 5.07
N ILE A 17 -5.92 -18.07 4.87
CA ILE A 17 -5.81 -18.98 3.73
C ILE A 17 -5.67 -20.39 4.30
N ASP A 18 -6.57 -21.28 3.89
CA ASP A 18 -6.58 -22.66 4.35
C ASP A 18 -5.34 -23.41 3.85
N GLY A 19 -4.72 -24.20 4.73
CA GLY A 19 -3.61 -25.08 4.37
C GLY A 19 -2.23 -24.41 4.31
N LEU A 20 -2.10 -23.15 4.72
CA LEU A 20 -0.77 -22.53 4.89
C LEU A 20 0.00 -23.15 6.07
N PRO A 21 1.33 -23.22 5.98
CA PRO A 21 2.17 -23.62 7.10
C PRO A 21 2.10 -22.59 8.25
N GLN A 22 2.73 -22.91 9.39
CA GLN A 22 2.85 -21.94 10.48
C GLN A 22 3.65 -20.71 10.03
N ARG A 23 3.33 -19.54 10.58
CA ARG A 23 3.91 -18.25 10.15
C ARG A 23 5.43 -18.18 10.27
N ASP A 24 6.00 -18.90 11.22
CA ASP A 24 7.44 -19.01 11.48
C ASP A 24 8.12 -20.11 10.64
N ALA A 25 7.36 -20.86 9.86
CA ALA A 25 7.91 -21.86 8.98
C ALA A 25 8.70 -21.20 7.82
N PRO A 26 9.85 -21.75 7.44
CA PRO A 26 10.57 -21.28 6.26
C PRO A 26 9.69 -21.47 5.01
N GLY A 27 9.61 -20.42 4.18
CA GLY A 27 8.80 -20.44 2.95
C GLY A 27 7.33 -20.01 3.14
N PHE A 28 6.89 -19.67 4.35
CA PHE A 28 5.53 -19.18 4.59
C PHE A 28 5.14 -18.00 3.68
N GLU A 29 6.05 -17.04 3.49
CA GLU A 29 5.81 -15.85 2.65
C GLU A 29 5.64 -16.22 1.16
N ASP A 30 6.42 -17.17 0.67
CA ASP A 30 6.32 -17.67 -0.71
C ASP A 30 5.00 -18.41 -0.93
N ASP A 31 4.57 -19.24 0.03
CA ASP A 31 3.29 -19.95 -0.01
C ASP A 31 2.10 -18.98 0.02
N VAL A 32 2.17 -17.92 0.84
CA VAL A 32 1.17 -16.84 0.88
C VAL A 32 1.08 -16.13 -0.48
N LEU A 33 2.24 -15.72 -1.02
CA LEU A 33 2.33 -15.06 -2.33
C LEU A 33 1.68 -15.94 -3.40
N GLN A 34 2.06 -17.23 -3.45
CA GLN A 34 1.54 -18.18 -4.43
C GLN A 34 0.03 -18.37 -4.27
N ALA A 35 -0.46 -18.59 -3.05
CA ALA A 35 -1.87 -18.84 -2.80
C ALA A 35 -2.75 -17.64 -3.22
N ILE A 36 -2.36 -16.42 -2.85
CA ILE A 36 -3.11 -15.20 -3.21
C ILE A 36 -3.08 -14.98 -4.72
N THR A 37 -1.90 -15.14 -5.35
CA THR A 37 -1.76 -15.00 -6.80
C THR A 37 -2.67 -15.97 -7.53
N LEU A 38 -2.74 -17.24 -7.09
CA LEU A 38 -3.63 -18.24 -7.69
C LEU A 38 -5.12 -17.92 -7.46
N GLN A 39 -5.50 -17.39 -6.30
CA GLN A 39 -6.88 -16.97 -6.04
C GLN A 39 -7.33 -15.86 -7.00
N TYR A 40 -6.47 -14.89 -7.30
CA TYR A 40 -6.78 -13.84 -8.27
C TYR A 40 -6.75 -14.35 -9.71
N ALA A 41 -5.80 -15.22 -10.06
CA ALA A 41 -5.77 -15.86 -11.38
C ALA A 41 -7.07 -16.64 -11.66
N ALA A 42 -7.61 -17.34 -10.67
CA ALA A 42 -8.89 -18.05 -10.78
C ALA A 42 -10.09 -17.12 -11.02
N LYS A 43 -10.01 -15.85 -10.62
CA LYS A 43 -11.01 -14.81 -10.91
C LYS A 43 -10.83 -14.15 -12.29
N GLY A 44 -9.78 -14.51 -13.04
CA GLY A 44 -9.42 -13.84 -14.30
C GLY A 44 -8.68 -12.51 -14.08
N TYR A 45 -7.99 -12.37 -12.95
CA TYR A 45 -7.19 -11.20 -12.63
C TYR A 45 -5.71 -11.52 -12.81
N THR A 46 -4.93 -10.50 -13.16
CA THR A 46 -3.47 -10.54 -13.08
C THR A 46 -3.07 -9.81 -11.80
N ALA A 47 -2.44 -10.50 -10.85
CA ALA A 47 -2.04 -9.92 -9.58
C ALA A 47 -0.52 -9.87 -9.42
N VAL A 48 -0.03 -8.75 -8.91
CA VAL A 48 1.32 -8.58 -8.38
C VAL A 48 1.19 -8.52 -6.86
N ILE A 49 1.85 -9.45 -6.17
CA ILE A 49 1.79 -9.59 -4.71
C ILE A 49 3.21 -9.48 -4.17
N VAL A 50 3.39 -8.68 -3.13
CA VAL A 50 4.64 -8.53 -2.38
C VAL A 50 4.35 -8.79 -0.91
N VAL A 51 5.17 -9.64 -0.28
CA VAL A 51 5.11 -9.90 1.16
C VAL A 51 6.36 -9.27 1.78
N GLN A 52 6.17 -8.30 2.67
CA GLN A 52 7.27 -7.61 3.34
C GLN A 52 6.80 -7.02 4.68
N ASP A 53 7.72 -6.91 5.64
CA ASP A 53 7.50 -6.25 6.94
C ASP A 53 6.24 -6.71 7.70
N GLY A 54 5.84 -7.98 7.52
CA GLY A 54 4.65 -8.53 8.16
C GLY A 54 3.32 -8.22 7.44
N TYR A 55 3.37 -7.58 6.28
CA TYR A 55 2.23 -7.21 5.44
C TYR A 55 2.27 -7.91 4.08
N VAL A 56 1.10 -8.03 3.48
CA VAL A 56 0.92 -8.37 2.07
C VAL A 56 0.37 -7.14 1.36
N LEU A 57 1.13 -6.69 0.38
CA LEU A 57 0.74 -5.66 -0.56
C LEU A 57 0.33 -6.34 -1.85
N GLY A 58 -0.75 -5.86 -2.44
CA GLY A 58 -1.29 -6.46 -3.65
C GLY A 58 -1.90 -5.44 -4.59
N VAL A 59 -1.60 -5.62 -5.87
CA VAL A 59 -2.27 -4.95 -6.99
C VAL A 59 -2.81 -6.02 -7.90
N ALA A 60 -4.13 -6.16 -7.97
CA ALA A 60 -4.82 -7.12 -8.82
C ALA A 60 -5.64 -6.41 -9.89
N VAL A 61 -5.32 -6.68 -11.15
CA VAL A 61 -5.92 -6.03 -12.32
C VAL A 61 -6.80 -7.05 -13.06
N PRO A 62 -8.11 -6.78 -13.22
CA PRO A 62 -8.97 -7.57 -14.08
C PRO A 62 -8.45 -7.59 -15.54
N GLN A 63 -8.70 -8.65 -16.31
CA GLN A 63 -8.29 -8.72 -17.73
C GLN A 63 -8.81 -7.55 -18.58
N GLU A 64 -10.00 -7.03 -18.28
CA GLU A 64 -10.58 -5.82 -18.87
C GLU A 64 -10.65 -4.67 -17.85
N GLY A 65 -9.58 -4.54 -17.06
CA GLY A 65 -9.45 -3.56 -15.97
C GLY A 65 -8.83 -2.24 -16.41
N VAL A 66 -9.04 -1.21 -15.60
CA VAL A 66 -8.28 0.05 -15.70
C VAL A 66 -6.87 -0.19 -15.17
N GLU A 67 -5.88 0.46 -15.80
CA GLU A 67 -4.50 0.41 -15.33
C GLU A 67 -4.41 1.06 -13.92
N PRO A 68 -3.71 0.42 -12.95
CA PRO A 68 -3.65 0.87 -11.56
C PRO A 68 -3.29 2.34 -11.35
N LYS A 69 -2.25 2.83 -12.01
CA LYS A 69 -1.83 4.22 -11.88
C LYS A 69 -2.89 5.18 -12.41
N GLN A 70 -3.46 4.90 -13.59
CA GLN A 70 -4.58 5.70 -14.15
C GLN A 70 -5.79 5.72 -13.21
N TYR A 71 -6.12 4.59 -12.58
CA TYR A 71 -7.21 4.51 -11.63
C TYR A 71 -6.97 5.42 -10.42
N ILE A 72 -5.79 5.37 -9.81
CA ILE A 72 -5.43 6.20 -8.65
C ILE A 72 -5.45 7.68 -9.00
N LEU A 73 -4.84 8.06 -10.13
CA LEU A 73 -4.81 9.46 -10.57
C LEU A 73 -6.22 10.00 -10.81
N GLY A 74 -7.11 9.19 -11.41
CA GLY A 74 -8.51 9.54 -11.55
C GLY A 74 -9.21 9.77 -10.20
N LEU A 75 -8.93 8.93 -9.19
CA LEU A 75 -9.47 9.14 -7.84
C LEU A 75 -9.00 10.48 -7.24
N LEU A 76 -7.71 10.82 -7.41
CA LEU A 76 -7.15 12.10 -6.95
C LEU A 76 -7.78 13.30 -7.66
N GLU A 77 -7.90 13.23 -8.98
CA GLU A 77 -8.52 14.28 -9.81
C GLU A 77 -9.96 14.59 -9.38
N HIS A 78 -10.69 13.55 -8.96
CA HIS A 78 -12.08 13.67 -8.49
C HIS A 78 -12.21 13.89 -6.98
N GLY A 79 -11.10 13.95 -6.23
CA GLY A 79 -11.09 14.23 -4.80
C GLY A 79 -11.47 13.06 -3.88
N PHE A 80 -11.46 11.82 -4.38
CA PHE A 80 -11.72 10.60 -3.60
C PHE A 80 -10.48 10.18 -2.80
N LEU A 81 -10.05 11.04 -1.86
CA LEU A 81 -8.80 10.85 -1.11
C LEU A 81 -8.81 9.62 -0.20
N GLU A 82 -9.96 9.24 0.33
CA GLU A 82 -10.09 8.08 1.23
C GLU A 82 -9.72 6.76 0.54
N ASP A 83 -10.00 6.66 -0.76
CA ASP A 83 -9.63 5.51 -1.58
C ASP A 83 -8.26 5.69 -2.25
N ALA A 84 -7.93 6.92 -2.65
CA ALA A 84 -6.69 7.21 -3.37
C ALA A 84 -5.44 7.10 -2.50
N LEU A 85 -5.48 7.60 -1.25
CA LEU A 85 -4.29 7.65 -0.40
C LEU A 85 -3.79 6.26 0.00
N PRO A 86 -4.64 5.31 0.44
CA PRO A 86 -4.18 3.95 0.71
C PRO A 86 -3.63 3.25 -0.55
N ALA A 87 -4.22 3.50 -1.72
CA ALA A 87 -3.74 2.94 -2.97
C ALA A 87 -2.39 3.53 -3.41
N LEU A 88 -2.17 4.83 -3.18
CA LEU A 88 -0.88 5.51 -3.38
C LEU A 88 0.21 4.92 -2.47
N GLU A 89 -0.09 4.67 -1.19
CA GLU A 89 0.85 4.05 -0.25
C GLU A 89 1.32 2.69 -0.75
N VAL A 90 0.38 1.82 -1.14
CA VAL A 90 0.69 0.49 -1.67
C VAL A 90 1.55 0.59 -2.93
N MET A 91 1.17 1.45 -3.88
CA MET A 91 1.95 1.61 -5.11
C MET A 91 3.33 2.19 -4.85
N ALA A 92 3.48 3.16 -3.95
CA ALA A 92 4.77 3.76 -3.59
C ALA A 92 5.71 2.74 -2.90
N GLU A 93 5.16 1.80 -2.13
CA GLU A 93 5.94 0.71 -1.52
C GLU A 93 6.32 -0.38 -2.52
N MET A 94 5.49 -0.62 -3.54
CA MET A 94 5.71 -1.68 -4.53
C MET A 94 6.54 -1.25 -5.74
N ILE A 95 6.45 0.02 -6.16
CA ILE A 95 7.10 0.54 -7.36
C ILE A 95 7.70 1.94 -7.16
N ASP A 96 8.87 2.18 -7.76
CA ASP A 96 9.54 3.48 -7.78
C ASP A 96 9.03 4.32 -8.98
N ASP A 97 7.73 4.66 -9.00
CA ASP A 97 7.14 5.53 -10.03
C ASP A 97 7.13 7.00 -9.57
N PRO A 98 7.80 7.92 -10.29
CA PRO A 98 7.92 9.32 -9.87
C PRO A 98 6.59 10.05 -9.67
N GLU A 99 5.55 9.70 -10.43
CA GLU A 99 4.24 10.35 -10.33
C GLU A 99 3.45 9.83 -9.14
N ILE A 100 3.54 8.52 -8.86
CA ILE A 100 3.01 7.95 -7.61
C ILE A 100 3.69 8.59 -6.41
N LEU A 101 5.03 8.63 -6.39
CA LEU A 101 5.80 9.18 -5.27
C LEU A 101 5.51 10.67 -5.05
N TYR A 102 5.40 11.47 -6.11
CA TYR A 102 5.06 12.88 -6.01
C TYR A 102 3.70 13.12 -5.34
N ASN A 103 2.71 12.27 -5.64
CA ASN A 103 1.37 12.38 -5.08
C ASN A 103 1.26 11.77 -3.67
N TYR A 104 2.04 10.74 -3.34
CA TYR A 104 2.06 10.12 -2.02
C TYR A 104 2.82 10.96 -0.99
N GLU A 105 4.03 11.41 -1.33
CA GLU A 105 4.84 12.29 -0.49
C GLU A 105 5.01 13.65 -1.17
N PRO A 106 4.05 14.58 -1.02
CA PRO A 106 4.22 15.92 -1.59
C PRO A 106 5.53 16.53 -1.06
N PRO A 107 6.29 17.24 -1.90
CA PRO A 107 7.62 17.72 -1.57
C PRO A 107 7.62 18.41 -0.19
N ARG A 108 8.64 18.09 0.62
CA ARG A 108 8.81 18.53 2.03
C ARG A 108 8.70 20.03 2.29
N LEU A 109 8.55 20.85 1.26
CA LEU A 109 8.22 22.27 1.30
C LEU A 109 6.84 22.58 1.92
N PHE A 110 5.91 21.61 1.97
CA PHE A 110 4.59 21.79 2.60
C PHE A 110 4.49 21.25 4.05
N ARG A 111 5.52 20.59 4.58
CA ARG A 111 5.56 20.29 6.01
C ARG A 111 5.95 21.58 6.74
N ARG A 112 4.95 22.33 7.22
CA ARG A 112 5.16 23.44 8.15
C ARG A 112 6.12 22.96 9.25
N PRO A 113 7.21 23.70 9.55
CA PRO A 113 7.99 23.39 10.73
C PRO A 113 7.02 23.47 11.92
N VAL A 114 6.88 22.36 12.65
CA VAL A 114 6.35 22.42 14.01
C VAL A 114 7.29 23.37 14.72
N CYS A 115 6.81 24.56 15.08
CA CYS A 115 7.53 25.45 15.98
C CYS A 115 7.82 24.63 17.25
N LEU A 116 9.07 24.20 17.41
CA LEU A 116 9.59 23.73 18.69
C LEU A 116 9.57 24.97 19.60
N SER A 117 8.45 25.20 20.28
CA SER A 117 8.41 26.16 21.37
C SER A 117 9.35 25.62 22.42
N GLN A 118 10.48 26.31 22.61
CA GLN A 118 11.51 25.97 23.57
C GLN A 118 10.87 25.73 24.94
N ALA A 119 11.09 24.54 25.49
CA ALA A 119 10.94 24.32 26.92
C ALA A 119 12.04 25.12 27.62
N ALA A 120 11.72 26.34 28.05
CA ALA A 120 12.55 27.07 29.00
C ALA A 120 12.23 26.54 30.41
N SER A 121 13.19 25.86 31.02
CA SER A 121 13.31 25.62 32.47
C SER A 121 14.73 25.11 32.74
N PRO A 122 15.29 25.26 33.94
CA PRO A 122 15.22 26.36 34.91
C PRO A 122 16.64 26.79 35.38
N ASP A 123 16.83 28.03 35.83
CA ASP A 123 18.00 28.44 36.63
C ASP A 123 17.46 29.29 37.80
N SER A 124 17.40 28.78 39.03
CA SER A 124 18.49 28.62 40.02
C SER A 124 19.05 29.96 40.53
N SER A 125 18.66 30.27 41.78
CA SER A 125 19.44 30.97 42.80
C SER A 125 19.81 32.45 42.59
N SER A 126 19.17 33.33 43.36
CA SER A 126 19.79 34.03 44.53
C SER A 126 18.73 34.82 45.30
#